data_AF-A0A9R0JXH1-F1
#
_entry.id   AF-A0A9R0JXH1-F1
#
_cell.length_a   1.000
_cell.length_b   1.000
_cell.length_c   1.000
_cell.angle_alpha   90.00
_cell.angle_beta   90.00
_cell.angle_gamma   90.00
#
_symmetry.space_group_name_H-M   'P 1'
#
loop_
_entity.id
_entity.type
_entity.pdbx_description
1 polymer ?
#
loop_
_entity_poly.entity_id
_entity_poly.type
_entity_poly.pdbx_seq_one_letter_code
_entity_poly.pdbx_strand_id
1 'polypeptide(L)'
;MISLVELHLENNHISGEVPPMLRKTQFLDLSNNIISGRIPPVLQKFKHEVFVGNLDLCGPVMEISCRIVEEGDVSSKQEENESQKDDIYVGLYVSIGLGFYLAFWGVCGALTLKHSWRYAYFNFVDTTFNRIYVSIAIYVARFQRNSQT
;
A
#
# COMPACT_ATOMS: atom_id res chain seq x y z
N MET A 1 35.91 -28.12 -19.70
CA MET A 1 34.47 -28.18 -19.35
C MET A 1 34.21 -27.04 -18.38
N ILE A 2 33.46 -26.02 -18.80
CA ILE A 2 33.10 -24.90 -17.93
C ILE A 2 31.85 -25.35 -17.17
N SER A 3 31.99 -25.61 -15.88
CA SER A 3 30.86 -25.92 -15.00
C SER A 3 30.54 -24.68 -14.19
N LEU A 4 29.29 -24.25 -14.22
CA LEU A 4 28.83 -23.18 -13.36
C LEU A 4 28.72 -23.75 -11.92
N VAL A 5 29.44 -23.15 -10.97
CA VAL A 5 29.46 -23.62 -9.57
C VAL A 5 28.33 -22.97 -8.78
N GLU A 6 28.18 -21.66 -8.91
CA GLU A 6 27.20 -20.85 -8.18
C GLU A 6 26.35 -20.03 -9.15
N LEU A 7 25.06 -19.96 -8.89
CA LEU A 7 24.10 -19.16 -9.64
C LEU A 7 23.16 -18.45 -8.66
N HIS A 8 23.33 -17.14 -8.56
CA HIS A 8 22.53 -16.25 -7.73
C HIS A 8 21.66 -15.40 -8.63
N LEU A 9 20.34 -15.63 -8.57
CA LEU A 9 19.34 -14.94 -9.37
C LEU A 9 18.19 -14.42 -8.49
N GLU A 10 18.37 -14.40 -7.18
CA GLU A 10 17.40 -13.93 -6.20
C GLU A 10 16.99 -12.47 -6.42
N ASN A 11 15.74 -12.14 -6.06
CA ASN A 11 15.20 -10.78 -6.12
C ASN A 11 15.24 -10.14 -7.52
N ASN A 12 14.88 -10.93 -8.54
CA ASN A 12 14.74 -10.44 -9.90
C ASN A 12 13.28 -10.61 -10.38
N HIS A 13 13.02 -10.22 -11.62
CA HIS A 13 11.71 -10.37 -12.26
C HIS A 13 11.74 -11.49 -13.31
N ILE A 14 12.49 -12.57 -13.04
CA ILE A 14 12.61 -13.70 -13.97
C ILE A 14 11.30 -14.47 -13.97
N SER A 15 10.75 -14.72 -15.15
CA SER A 15 9.48 -15.42 -15.34
C SER A 15 9.61 -16.64 -16.25
N GLY A 16 8.58 -17.48 -16.23
CA GLY A 16 8.51 -18.74 -16.98
C GLY A 16 8.94 -19.96 -16.16
N GLU A 17 9.07 -21.10 -16.84
CA GLU A 17 9.40 -22.37 -16.19
C GLU A 17 10.90 -22.54 -15.96
N VAL A 18 11.26 -23.24 -14.87
CA VAL A 18 12.66 -23.51 -14.56
C VAL A 18 13.23 -24.56 -15.52
N PRO A 19 14.29 -24.25 -16.30
CA PRO A 19 14.85 -25.21 -17.23
C PRO A 19 15.62 -26.32 -16.50
N PRO A 20 15.48 -27.60 -16.91
CA PRO A 20 16.14 -28.74 -16.26
C PRO A 20 17.67 -28.71 -16.36
N MET A 21 18.23 -27.87 -17.24
CA MET A 21 19.67 -27.74 -17.46
C MET A 21 20.41 -27.14 -16.26
N LEU A 22 19.70 -26.47 -15.34
CA LEU A 22 20.26 -25.89 -14.11
C LEU A 22 20.73 -26.95 -13.10
N ARG A 23 20.48 -28.24 -13.35
CA ARG A 23 20.97 -29.35 -12.50
C ARG A 23 22.48 -29.32 -12.26
N LYS A 24 23.26 -28.76 -13.20
CA LYS A 24 24.73 -28.76 -13.16
C LYS A 24 25.33 -27.79 -12.14
N THR A 25 24.54 -26.90 -11.54
CA THR A 25 25.01 -25.97 -10.50
C THR A 25 25.13 -26.66 -9.14
N GLN A 26 26.11 -26.22 -8.33
CA GLN A 26 26.27 -26.64 -6.93
C GLN A 26 25.43 -25.77 -6.01
N PHE A 27 25.45 -24.46 -6.23
CA PHE A 27 24.61 -23.48 -5.53
C PHE A 27 23.68 -22.79 -6.51
N LEU A 28 22.42 -22.68 -6.13
CA LEU A 28 21.36 -22.06 -6.90
C LEU A 28 20.49 -21.28 -5.93
N ASP A 29 20.21 -20.01 -6.23
CA ASP A 29 19.20 -19.21 -5.56
C ASP A 29 18.31 -18.56 -6.63
N LEU A 30 17.03 -18.91 -6.61
CA LEU A 30 15.99 -18.40 -7.50
C LEU A 30 14.89 -17.69 -6.69
N SER A 31 15.14 -17.38 -5.42
CA SER A 31 14.12 -16.83 -4.52
C SER A 31 13.64 -15.46 -4.97
N ASN A 32 12.40 -15.11 -4.62
CA ASN A 32 11.78 -13.82 -4.92
C ASN A 32 11.87 -13.45 -6.41
N ASN A 33 11.31 -14.30 -7.27
CA ASN A 33 11.14 -14.07 -8.70
C ASN A 33 9.68 -14.36 -9.11
N ILE A 34 9.38 -14.34 -10.41
CA ILE A 34 8.05 -14.57 -10.98
C ILE A 34 8.03 -15.90 -11.75
N ILE A 35 8.76 -16.89 -11.25
CA ILE A 35 8.89 -18.21 -11.88
C ILE A 35 7.62 -19.01 -11.63
N SER A 36 7.12 -19.67 -12.66
CA SER A 36 5.87 -20.42 -12.61
C SER A 36 6.03 -21.87 -13.05
N GLY A 37 5.05 -22.70 -12.72
CA GLY A 37 4.95 -24.08 -13.17
C GLY A 37 5.63 -25.09 -12.24
N ARG A 38 5.83 -26.32 -12.76
CA ARG A 38 6.30 -27.46 -11.97
C ARG A 38 7.83 -27.44 -11.84
N ILE A 39 8.34 -27.53 -10.62
CA ILE A 39 9.77 -27.74 -10.37
C ILE A 39 10.22 -29.05 -11.03
N PRO A 40 11.18 -29.01 -11.98
CA PRO A 40 11.71 -30.22 -12.59
C PRO A 40 12.26 -31.18 -11.52
N PRO A 41 12.00 -32.49 -11.61
CA PRO A 41 12.50 -33.48 -10.65
C PRO A 41 14.01 -33.41 -10.43
N VAL A 42 14.76 -33.01 -11.46
CA VAL A 42 16.22 -32.85 -11.43
C VAL A 42 16.71 -31.72 -10.52
N LEU A 43 15.83 -30.78 -10.15
CA LEU A 43 16.13 -29.65 -9.26
C LEU A 43 15.59 -29.86 -7.84
N GLN A 44 14.88 -30.95 -7.56
CA GLN A 44 14.40 -31.28 -6.22
C GLN A 44 15.52 -31.63 -5.22
N LYS A 45 16.77 -31.76 -5.71
CA LYS A 45 17.95 -31.86 -4.85
C LYS A 45 18.22 -30.59 -4.03
N PHE A 46 17.67 -29.45 -4.47
CA PHE A 46 17.80 -28.16 -3.80
C PHE A 46 16.72 -27.99 -2.75
N LYS A 47 17.02 -27.23 -1.69
CA LYS A 47 16.08 -26.95 -0.60
C LYS A 47 14.96 -26.03 -1.07
N HIS A 48 13.88 -26.01 -0.30
CA HIS A 48 12.74 -25.11 -0.51
C HIS A 48 13.16 -23.62 -0.54
N GLU A 49 14.15 -23.24 0.28
CA GLU A 49 14.69 -21.87 0.38
C GLU A 49 15.09 -21.27 -0.98
N VAL A 50 15.63 -22.09 -1.89
CA VAL A 50 16.07 -21.69 -3.23
C VAL A 50 14.93 -21.17 -4.10
N PHE A 51 13.69 -21.57 -3.79
CA PHE A 51 12.51 -21.30 -4.60
C PHE A 51 11.48 -20.41 -3.89
N VAL A 52 11.72 -20.03 -2.63
CA VAL A 52 10.81 -19.20 -1.83
C VAL A 52 10.52 -17.88 -2.52
N GLY A 53 9.28 -17.40 -2.42
CA GLY A 53 8.86 -16.13 -3.03
C GLY A 53 8.56 -16.20 -4.51
N ASN A 54 8.55 -17.40 -5.11
CA ASN A 54 7.94 -17.67 -6.41
C ASN A 54 6.56 -18.30 -6.19
N LEU A 55 5.56 -17.69 -6.76
CA LEU A 55 4.23 -17.65 -6.19
C LEU A 55 3.29 -18.63 -6.96
N ASP A 56 3.54 -18.75 -8.26
CA ASP A 56 3.01 -19.77 -9.18
C ASP A 56 3.87 -21.07 -9.29
N LEU A 57 4.80 -21.28 -8.35
CA LEU A 57 5.69 -22.44 -8.38
C LEU A 57 5.09 -23.63 -7.61
N CYS A 58 5.05 -24.81 -8.22
CA CYS A 58 4.48 -25.99 -7.59
C CYS A 58 5.42 -27.19 -7.63
N GLY A 59 5.35 -28.06 -6.62
CA GLY A 59 6.16 -29.28 -6.57
C GLY A 59 6.34 -29.84 -5.16
N PRO A 60 6.86 -31.07 -5.04
CA PRO A 60 7.01 -31.77 -3.76
C PRO A 60 7.84 -31.01 -2.72
N VAL A 61 8.77 -30.17 -3.18
CA VAL A 61 9.69 -29.38 -2.33
C VAL A 61 9.00 -28.15 -1.70
N MET A 62 7.91 -27.67 -2.30
CA MET A 62 7.15 -26.50 -1.84
C MET A 62 5.90 -26.87 -1.03
N GLU A 63 5.67 -28.17 -0.74
CA GLU A 63 4.42 -28.67 -0.13
C GLU A 63 3.14 -28.38 -0.95
N ILE A 64 3.26 -27.70 -2.08
CA ILE A 64 2.19 -27.35 -3.02
C ILE A 64 2.14 -28.42 -4.11
N SER A 65 1.05 -29.20 -4.13
CA SER A 65 0.83 -30.19 -5.19
C SER A 65 0.38 -29.50 -6.48
N CYS A 66 1.16 -29.65 -7.55
CA CYS A 66 0.74 -29.24 -8.88
C CYS A 66 -0.53 -30.00 -9.29
N ARG A 67 -1.66 -29.30 -9.36
CA ARG A 67 -2.88 -29.84 -9.96
C ARG A 67 -2.67 -29.84 -11.47
N ILE A 68 -2.69 -31.02 -12.09
CA ILE A 68 -2.78 -31.11 -13.55
C ILE A 68 -4.21 -30.69 -13.89
N VAL A 69 -4.37 -29.44 -14.32
CA VAL A 69 -5.65 -28.97 -14.87
C VAL A 69 -5.65 -29.46 -16.33
N GLU A 70 -6.36 -30.56 -16.59
CA GLU A 70 -6.91 -30.73 -17.93
C GLU A 70 -7.99 -29.66 -18.12
N GLU A 71 -8.04 -29.05 -19.30
CA GLU A 71 -8.96 -27.96 -19.64
C GLU A 71 -10.40 -28.27 -19.21
N GLY A 72 -10.84 -27.70 -18.08
CA GLY A 72 -12.20 -27.93 -17.58
C GLY A 72 -12.31 -27.89 -16.07
N ASP A 73 -12.51 -26.68 -15.55
CA ASP A 73 -13.17 -26.37 -14.29
C ASP A 73 -12.35 -26.35 -12.97
N VAL A 74 -12.77 -25.38 -12.14
CA VAL A 74 -12.51 -25.16 -10.72
C VAL A 74 -11.25 -24.41 -10.30
N SER A 75 -11.41 -23.08 -10.36
CA SER A 75 -11.30 -22.18 -9.20
C SER A 75 -10.11 -22.41 -8.26
N SER A 76 -9.03 -21.70 -8.53
CA SER A 76 -8.16 -21.14 -7.50
C SER A 76 -8.04 -19.65 -7.77
N LYS A 77 -8.90 -18.86 -7.13
CA LYS A 77 -8.59 -17.47 -6.85
C LYS A 77 -7.35 -17.47 -5.97
N GLN A 78 -6.18 -17.29 -6.58
CA GLN A 78 -5.00 -16.88 -5.88
C GLN A 78 -4.67 -15.50 -6.44
N GLU A 79 -5.32 -14.49 -5.84
CA GLU A 79 -4.91 -13.10 -6.00
C GLU A 79 -3.53 -12.96 -5.37
N GLU A 80 -2.53 -12.78 -6.21
CA GLU A 80 -1.21 -12.36 -5.76
C GLU A 80 -1.23 -10.85 -5.53
N ASN A 81 -1.00 -10.52 -4.27
CA ASN A 81 -1.24 -9.24 -3.65
C ASN A 81 -0.18 -8.19 -4.01
N GLU A 82 -0.25 -7.66 -5.23
CA GLU A 82 0.11 -6.26 -5.49
C GLU A 82 -1.12 -5.34 -5.45
N SER A 83 -2.30 -5.83 -5.85
CA SER A 83 -3.58 -5.10 -5.73
C SER A 83 -4.01 -4.86 -4.27
N GLN A 84 -3.72 -5.82 -3.38
CA GLN A 84 -4.20 -5.74 -1.99
C GLN A 84 -3.57 -4.61 -1.18
N LYS A 85 -2.33 -4.20 -1.47
CA LYS A 85 -1.75 -3.01 -0.81
C LYS A 85 -2.51 -1.76 -1.23
N ASP A 86 -2.76 -1.61 -2.52
CA ASP A 86 -3.52 -0.48 -3.06
C ASP A 86 -4.97 -0.49 -2.55
N ASP A 87 -5.62 -1.64 -2.47
CA ASP A 87 -6.97 -1.77 -1.89
C ASP A 87 -6.99 -1.40 -0.40
N ILE A 88 -5.95 -1.77 0.35
CA ILE A 88 -5.78 -1.37 1.76
C ILE A 88 -5.54 0.15 1.87
N TYR A 89 -4.66 0.74 1.05
CA TYR A 89 -4.39 2.17 1.04
C TYR A 89 -5.61 3.00 0.61
N VAL A 90 -6.35 2.53 -0.41
CA VAL A 90 -7.61 3.12 -0.87
C VAL A 90 -8.66 3.02 0.23
N GLY A 91 -8.79 1.87 0.89
CA GLY A 91 -9.69 1.69 2.04
C GLY A 91 -9.37 2.64 3.20
N LEU A 92 -8.08 2.82 3.51
CA LEU A 92 -7.65 3.78 4.54
C LEU A 92 -7.98 5.23 4.14
N TYR A 93 -7.74 5.62 2.89
CA TYR A 93 -8.04 6.98 2.42
C TYR A 93 -9.55 7.27 2.45
N VAL A 94 -10.36 6.31 2.01
CA VAL A 94 -11.83 6.39 2.08
C VAL A 94 -12.30 6.49 3.55
N SER A 95 -11.67 5.75 4.46
CA SER A 95 -12.01 5.80 5.89
C SER A 95 -11.68 7.17 6.52
N ILE A 96 -10.55 7.79 6.16
CA ILE A 96 -10.17 9.12 6.62
C ILE A 96 -11.15 10.17 6.09
N GLY A 97 -11.50 10.10 4.79
CA GLY A 97 -12.45 11.01 4.18
C GLY A 97 -13.85 10.93 4.82
N LEU A 98 -14.36 9.71 5.01
CA LEU A 98 -15.65 9.48 5.68
C LEU A 98 -15.62 9.91 7.15
N GLY A 99 -14.53 9.62 7.87
CA GLY A 99 -14.35 10.03 9.26
C GLY A 99 -14.35 11.55 9.41
N PHE A 100 -13.62 12.26 8.55
CA PHE A 100 -13.60 13.72 8.53
C PHE A 100 -14.98 14.29 8.22
N TYR A 101 -15.68 13.74 7.23
CA TYR A 101 -17.04 14.14 6.89
C TYR A 101 -17.96 13.99 8.10
N LEU A 102 -18.09 12.79 8.67
CA LEU A 102 -18.99 12.55 9.81
C LEU A 102 -18.64 13.38 11.05
N ALA A 103 -17.34 13.57 11.35
CA ALA A 103 -16.91 14.42 12.45
C ALA A 103 -17.28 15.89 12.21
N PHE A 104 -17.04 16.41 11.00
CA PHE A 104 -17.39 17.76 10.63
C PHE A 104 -18.91 17.99 10.72
N TRP A 105 -19.71 17.09 10.16
CA TRP A 105 -21.16 17.15 10.24
C TRP A 105 -21.68 16.96 11.67
N GLY A 106 -21.02 16.16 12.50
CA GLY A 106 -21.34 16.03 13.92
C GLY A 106 -21.10 17.33 14.69
N VAL A 107 -19.98 18.00 14.46
CA VAL A 107 -19.67 19.31 15.07
C VAL A 107 -20.64 20.38 14.55
N CYS A 108 -20.84 20.48 13.24
CA CYS A 108 -21.80 21.41 12.64
C CYS A 108 -23.23 21.12 13.11
N GLY A 109 -23.62 19.86 13.23
CA GLY A 109 -24.91 19.42 13.73
C GLY A 109 -25.12 19.75 15.21
N ALA A 110 -24.13 19.49 16.06
CA ALA A 110 -24.17 19.86 17.47
C ALA A 110 -24.29 21.39 17.66
N LEU A 111 -23.59 22.16 16.82
CA LEU A 111 -23.69 23.62 16.79
C LEU A 111 -25.05 24.12 16.30
N THR A 112 -25.72 23.41 15.37
CA THR A 112 -27.03 23.82 14.85
C THR A 112 -28.20 23.40 15.74
N LEU A 113 -28.12 22.26 16.43
CA LEU A 113 -29.20 21.73 17.28
C LEU A 113 -29.35 22.50 18.59
N LYS A 114 -28.26 23.05 19.14
CA LYS A 114 -28.34 23.82 20.39
C LYS A 114 -28.41 25.31 20.08
N HIS A 115 -29.63 25.82 19.99
CA HIS A 115 -29.94 27.23 19.69
C HIS A 115 -29.11 28.22 20.53
N SER A 116 -28.91 27.94 21.82
CA SER A 116 -28.08 28.77 22.71
C SER A 116 -26.59 28.77 22.36
N TRP A 117 -26.05 27.65 21.85
CA TRP A 117 -24.64 27.52 21.49
C TRP A 117 -24.36 28.11 20.12
N ARG A 118 -25.30 27.98 19.18
CA ARG A 118 -25.25 28.68 17.89
C ARG A 118 -25.12 30.19 18.10
N TYR A 119 -25.97 30.76 18.93
CA TYR A 119 -25.97 32.20 19.21
C TYR A 119 -24.68 32.64 19.93
N ALA A 120 -24.22 31.87 20.93
CA ALA A 120 -22.97 32.16 21.62
C ALA A 120 -21.74 32.08 20.70
N TYR A 121 -21.70 31.09 19.80
CA TYR A 121 -20.63 30.93 18.81
C TYR A 121 -20.60 32.11 17.82
N PHE A 122 -21.75 32.46 17.22
CA PHE A 122 -21.82 33.60 16.31
C PHE A 122 -21.43 34.92 16.99
N ASN A 123 -21.92 35.14 18.22
CA ASN A 123 -21.56 36.33 19.00
C ASN A 123 -20.05 36.36 19.34
N PHE A 124 -19.45 35.21 19.65
CA PHE A 124 -18.01 35.11 19.90
C PHE A 124 -17.17 35.42 18.66
N VAL A 125 -17.54 34.85 17.50
CA VAL A 125 -16.86 35.11 16.23
C VAL A 125 -16.95 36.59 15.85
N ASP A 126 -18.16 37.17 15.92
CA ASP A 126 -18.38 38.59 15.61
C ASP A 126 -17.59 39.51 16.54
N THR A 127 -17.61 39.23 17.85
CA THR A 127 -16.83 40.00 18.85
C THR A 127 -15.33 39.92 18.57
N THR A 128 -14.83 38.74 18.20
CA THR A 128 -13.41 38.53 17.90
C THR A 128 -13.01 39.24 16.62
N PHE A 129 -13.82 39.13 15.56
CA PHE A 129 -13.58 39.79 14.29
C PHE A 129 -13.56 41.31 14.43
N ASN A 130 -14.53 41.89 15.13
CA ASN A 130 -14.59 43.33 15.38
C ASN A 130 -13.36 43.83 16.15
N ARG A 131 -12.88 43.10 17.15
CA ARG A 131 -11.65 43.45 17.88
C ARG A 131 -10.40 43.40 17.00
N ILE A 132 -10.29 42.38 16.16
CA ILE A 132 -9.17 42.25 15.21
C ILE A 132 -9.22 43.38 14.19
N TYR A 133 -10.38 43.65 13.61
CA TYR A 133 -10.59 44.73 12.63
C TYR A 133 -10.17 46.09 13.20
N VAL A 134 -10.63 46.44 14.40
CA VAL A 134 -10.25 47.71 15.06
C VAL A 134 -8.74 47.74 15.34
N SER A 135 -8.14 46.63 15.77
CA SER A 135 -6.69 46.56 16.04
C SER A 135 -5.87 46.78 14.77
N ILE A 136 -6.28 46.17 13.66
CA ILE A 136 -5.65 46.36 12.34
C ILE A 136 -5.85 47.80 11.87
N ALA A 137 -7.06 48.35 11.97
CA ALA A 137 -7.35 49.73 11.56
C ALA A 137 -6.49 50.75 12.35
N ILE A 138 -6.35 50.56 13.66
CA ILE A 138 -5.48 51.40 14.51
C ILE A 138 -4.02 51.22 14.13
N TYR A 139 -3.57 49.99 13.88
CA TYR A 139 -2.20 49.71 13.46
C TYR A 139 -1.88 50.41 12.13
N VAL A 140 -2.75 50.29 11.13
CA VAL A 140 -2.62 50.95 9.83
C VAL A 140 -2.61 52.47 9.97
N ALA A 141 -3.52 53.04 10.77
CA ALA A 141 -3.57 54.48 11.00
C ALA A 141 -2.29 55.00 11.70
N ARG A 142 -1.75 54.25 12.66
CA ARG A 142 -0.47 54.57 13.31
C ARG A 142 0.72 54.47 12.34
N PHE A 143 0.72 53.46 11.49
CA PHE A 143 1.77 53.29 10.48
C PHE A 143 1.78 54.43 9.47
N GLN A 144 0.62 54.82 8.94
CA GLN A 144 0.48 55.97 8.04
C GLN A 144 0.91 57.29 8.69
N ARG A 145 0.59 57.48 9.97
CA ARG A 145 1.01 58.68 10.72
C ARG A 145 2.53 58.74 10.90
N ASN A 146 3.18 57.62 11.20
CA ASN A 146 4.64 57.57 11.36
C ASN A 146 5.39 57.66 10.03
N SER A 147 4.77 57.33 8.89
CA SER A 147 5.41 57.46 7.57
C SER A 147 5.34 58.88 7.00
N GLN A 148 4.64 59.82 7.66
CA GLN A 148 4.53 61.23 7.25
C GLN A 148 5.30 62.21 8.15
N THR A 149 6.05 61.71 9.13
CA THR A 149 7.05 62.45 9.94
C THR A 149 8.45 61.97 9.57
#